data_AF-A0A6I7QTG9-F1
#
_entry.id   AF-A0A6I7QTG9-F1
#
_cell.length_a   1.000
_cell.length_b   1.000
_cell.length_c   1.000
_cell.angle_alpha   90.00
_cell.angle_beta   90.00
_cell.angle_gamma   90.00
#
_symmetry.space_group_name_H-M   'P 1'
#
loop_
_entity.id
_entity.type
_entity.pdbx_description
1 polymer ?
#
loop_
_entity_poly.entity_id
_entity_poly.type
_entity_poly.pdbx_seq_one_letter_code
_entity_poly.pdbx_strand_id
1 'polypeptide(L)'
;MAAAKVIPLRQFIARYPPVVNMLLRNRENILCRHRETQRIKQVQFRALFQNNPRFWEHPATWEYFLDRAIADALVEELKREMAARAAQRAREAERDTSATEPEAPQEPAEAPPEESPADRPTNFGGEARRYAEMDQPERVGLLQRTTEHLSALALDPGASPEVVAEALVDASRDAALANRASLLEALRQGDDQARAYTREMVIETHKMVKSTIRLVDSAIYDDDLVRAVVQKSNGTVAQHMTRVFLTGLEFLLYYNRQVITRGIATRIRTRFKRDYKEYYRSLLPHLHEDYVSLEHVFLGGMKALSEVELNKFSTGFLVHDVGKAEDIEYHEGESGFDRETVERHVKLGYKAVMDKTNYPREAALITGYHHEYYGDPRGYGYFREFLAAYKKANPAATQDYVMSYTMEPLIDYEVLAYFPAKMLEIVDVYDSLTDPNRIYRKPLTPEEALGMIRTQFIEENHKIDPILFDIFLGFHEERIARHGS
;
A
#
# COMPACT_ATOMS: atom_id res chain seq x y z
N MET A 1 10.79 -54.71 1.18
CA MET A 1 11.12 -53.69 0.17
C MET A 1 10.63 -52.34 0.67
N ALA A 2 11.54 -51.46 1.12
CA ALA A 2 11.17 -50.13 1.61
C ALA A 2 10.70 -49.28 0.43
N ALA A 3 9.41 -48.94 0.39
CA ALA A 3 8.83 -48.07 -0.62
C ALA A 3 9.56 -46.71 -0.62
N ALA A 4 9.86 -46.18 -1.81
CA ALA A 4 10.54 -44.90 -1.95
C ALA A 4 9.77 -43.79 -1.21
N LYS A 5 10.43 -43.14 -0.25
CA LYS A 5 9.89 -42.05 0.60
C LYS A 5 9.62 -40.73 -0.17
N VAL A 6 9.72 -40.75 -1.50
CA VAL A 6 9.70 -39.55 -2.33
C VAL A 6 8.85 -39.75 -3.57
N ILE A 7 8.25 -38.66 -4.08
CA ILE A 7 7.39 -38.63 -5.26
C ILE A 7 8.00 -37.68 -6.29
N PRO A 8 8.08 -38.04 -7.59
CA PRO A 8 8.55 -37.12 -8.62
C PRO A 8 7.68 -35.86 -8.68
N LEU A 9 8.31 -34.70 -8.48
CA LEU A 9 7.61 -33.42 -8.33
C LEU A 9 6.78 -33.08 -9.58
N ARG A 10 7.31 -33.36 -10.78
CA ARG A 10 6.61 -33.17 -12.05
C ARG A 10 5.29 -33.94 -12.12
N GLN A 11 5.30 -35.22 -11.71
CA GLN A 11 4.10 -36.06 -11.75
C GLN A 11 3.07 -35.60 -10.72
N PHE A 12 3.55 -35.16 -9.54
CA PHE A 12 2.69 -34.65 -8.48
C PHE A 12 1.99 -33.36 -8.89
N ILE A 13 2.73 -32.38 -9.43
CA ILE A 13 2.18 -31.11 -9.92
C ILE A 13 1.23 -31.33 -11.11
N ALA A 14 1.56 -32.24 -12.04
CA ALA A 14 0.67 -32.55 -13.16
C ALA A 14 -0.69 -33.12 -12.70
N ARG A 15 -0.68 -33.90 -11.62
CA ARG A 15 -1.90 -34.49 -11.03
C ARG A 15 -2.68 -33.49 -10.17
N TYR A 16 -1.99 -32.56 -9.52
CA TYR A 16 -2.59 -31.56 -8.65
C TYR A 16 -2.01 -30.16 -8.94
N PRO A 17 -2.40 -29.51 -10.05
CA PRO A 17 -1.84 -28.20 -10.43
C PRO A 17 -1.95 -27.10 -9.37
N PRO A 18 -3.05 -26.97 -8.58
CA PRO A 18 -3.16 -25.94 -7.54
C PRO A 18 -2.09 -26.02 -6.45
N VAL A 19 -1.44 -27.17 -6.31
CA VAL A 19 -0.47 -27.43 -5.24
C VAL A 19 0.82 -26.63 -5.44
N VAL A 20 1.08 -26.10 -6.63
CA VAL A 20 2.18 -25.13 -6.86
C VAL A 20 2.06 -23.93 -5.94
N ASN A 21 0.86 -23.37 -5.80
CA ASN A 21 0.61 -22.22 -4.92
C ASN A 21 0.79 -22.60 -3.44
N MET A 22 0.43 -23.84 -3.09
CA MET A 22 0.59 -24.36 -1.73
C MET A 22 2.06 -24.61 -1.40
N LEU A 23 2.85 -25.15 -2.33
CA LEU A 23 4.30 -25.32 -2.19
C LEU A 23 5.02 -23.97 -2.02
N LEU A 24 4.56 -22.93 -2.74
CA LEU A 24 5.07 -21.56 -2.59
C LEU A 24 4.70 -20.96 -1.23
N ARG A 25 3.45 -21.14 -0.79
CA ARG A 25 2.92 -20.66 0.50
C ARG A 25 3.61 -21.32 1.69
N ASN A 26 3.76 -22.64 1.65
CA ASN A 26 4.24 -23.46 2.76
C ASN A 26 5.78 -23.53 2.84
N ARG A 27 6.51 -22.88 1.90
CA ARG A 27 7.98 -22.84 1.82
C ARG A 27 8.63 -24.24 1.80
N GLU A 28 7.98 -25.19 1.15
CA GLU A 28 8.41 -26.58 1.19
C GLU A 28 9.78 -26.79 0.53
N ASN A 29 10.59 -27.65 1.15
CA ASN A 29 11.84 -28.10 0.57
C ASN A 29 11.57 -29.23 -0.43
N ILE A 30 12.24 -29.15 -1.57
CA ILE A 30 12.26 -30.21 -2.58
C ILE A 30 13.64 -30.82 -2.66
N LEU A 31 13.65 -32.13 -2.88
CA LEU A 31 14.85 -32.93 -3.04
C LEU A 31 15.29 -32.83 -4.49
N CYS A 32 16.46 -32.24 -4.69
CA CYS A 32 17.10 -32.10 -6.00
C CYS A 32 18.20 -33.16 -6.09
N ARG A 33 18.11 -34.06 -7.06
CA ARG A 33 19.12 -35.07 -7.35
C ARG A 33 19.81 -34.77 -8.67
N HIS A 34 21.13 -34.63 -8.66
CA HIS A 34 21.90 -34.44 -9.88
C HIS A 34 21.92 -35.75 -10.69
N ARG A 35 21.67 -35.69 -12.00
CA ARG A 35 21.54 -36.89 -12.84
C ARG A 35 22.81 -37.72 -12.95
N GLU A 36 23.94 -37.06 -13.17
CA GLU A 36 25.23 -37.76 -13.36
C GLU A 36 25.89 -38.13 -12.02
N THR A 37 26.11 -37.14 -11.14
CA THR A 37 26.83 -37.34 -9.88
C THR A 37 26.01 -37.98 -8.76
N GLN A 38 24.69 -38.15 -8.95
CA GLN A 38 23.74 -38.62 -7.92
C GLN A 38 23.74 -37.80 -6.62
N ARG A 39 24.38 -36.62 -6.61
CA ARG A 39 24.40 -35.74 -5.44
C ARG A 39 22.99 -35.24 -5.14
N ILE A 40 22.57 -35.37 -3.89
CA ILE A 40 21.28 -34.90 -3.39
C ILE A 40 21.49 -33.61 -2.61
N LYS A 41 20.62 -32.62 -2.85
CA LYS A 41 20.49 -31.42 -2.02
C LYS A 41 19.01 -31.12 -1.78
N GLN A 42 18.71 -30.55 -0.63
CA GLN A 42 17.40 -29.96 -0.38
C GLN A 42 17.45 -28.49 -0.73
N VAL A 43 16.47 -28.03 -1.49
CA VAL A 43 16.35 -26.63 -1.88
C VAL A 43 14.90 -26.21 -1.70
N GLN A 44 14.65 -25.01 -1.20
CA GLN A 44 13.29 -24.49 -1.12
C GLN A 44 12.67 -24.40 -2.51
N PHE A 45 11.42 -24.85 -2.64
CA PHE A 45 10.66 -24.79 -3.89
C PHE A 45 10.61 -23.35 -4.43
N ARG A 46 10.41 -22.37 -3.55
CA ARG A 46 10.38 -20.94 -3.91
C ARG A 46 11.66 -20.45 -4.59
N ALA A 47 12.83 -20.85 -4.10
CA ALA A 47 14.12 -20.43 -4.68
C ALA A 47 14.32 -20.99 -6.09
N LEU A 48 13.84 -22.20 -6.36
CA LEU A 48 13.88 -22.79 -7.70
C LEU A 48 12.82 -22.18 -8.62
N PHE A 49 11.63 -21.89 -8.09
CA PHE A 49 10.54 -21.26 -8.82
C PHE A 49 10.86 -19.83 -9.25
N GLN A 50 11.53 -19.03 -8.40
CA GLN A 50 11.93 -17.66 -8.72
C GLN A 50 12.91 -17.59 -9.90
N ASN A 51 13.81 -18.57 -10.01
CA ASN A 51 14.75 -18.65 -11.12
C ASN A 51 14.10 -19.17 -12.40
N ASN A 52 13.23 -20.17 -12.29
CA ASN A 52 12.48 -20.73 -13.41
C ASN A 52 11.12 -21.28 -12.93
N PRO A 53 10.00 -20.60 -13.23
CA PRO A 53 8.65 -21.00 -12.79
C PRO A 53 8.18 -22.37 -13.27
N ARG A 54 8.92 -23.04 -14.18
CA ARG A 54 8.62 -24.38 -14.70
C ARG A 54 9.84 -25.31 -14.62
N PHE A 55 10.73 -25.10 -13.65
CA PHE A 55 11.98 -25.86 -13.53
C PHE A 55 11.77 -27.39 -13.47
N TRP A 56 10.62 -27.85 -12.99
CA TRP A 56 10.27 -29.29 -12.90
C TRP A 56 9.82 -29.90 -14.24
N GLU A 57 9.46 -29.09 -15.23
CA GLU A 57 9.01 -29.57 -16.55
C GLU A 57 10.19 -29.97 -17.44
N HIS A 58 11.34 -29.34 -17.24
CA HIS A 58 12.56 -29.52 -18.03
C HIS A 58 13.77 -29.90 -17.14
N PRO A 59 13.85 -31.16 -16.65
CA PRO A 59 14.97 -31.61 -15.84
C PRO A 59 16.22 -31.78 -16.72
N ALA A 60 17.00 -30.71 -16.86
CA ALA A 60 18.28 -30.74 -17.57
C ALA A 60 19.29 -31.58 -16.76
N THR A 61 20.00 -30.97 -15.81
CA THR A 61 21.00 -31.62 -14.95
C THR A 61 20.44 -32.20 -13.65
N TRP A 62 19.24 -31.79 -13.25
CA TRP A 62 18.66 -32.10 -11.94
C TRP A 62 17.25 -32.71 -12.06
N GLU A 63 16.97 -33.66 -11.19
CA GLU A 63 15.66 -34.26 -10.98
C GLU A 63 15.08 -33.82 -9.65
N TYR A 64 13.77 -33.60 -9.60
CA TYR A 64 13.10 -32.98 -8.46
C TYR A 64 12.06 -33.91 -7.85
N PHE A 65 12.12 -34.07 -6.53
CA PHE A 65 11.25 -34.93 -5.77
C PHE A 65 10.66 -34.19 -4.56
N LEU A 66 9.45 -34.59 -4.19
CA LEU A 66 8.77 -34.15 -2.97
C LEU A 66 8.77 -35.30 -1.96
N ASP A 67 8.92 -35.00 -0.68
CA ASP A 67 8.72 -36.02 0.36
C ASP A 67 7.27 -36.50 0.35
N ARG A 68 7.06 -37.81 0.54
CA ARG A 68 5.72 -38.40 0.50
C ARG A 68 4.81 -37.87 1.61
N ALA A 69 5.33 -37.62 2.80
CA ALA A 69 4.53 -37.07 3.90
C ALA A 69 4.06 -35.64 3.60
N ILE A 70 4.92 -34.83 2.98
CA ILE A 70 4.57 -33.48 2.51
C ILE A 70 3.52 -33.57 1.41
N ALA A 71 3.70 -34.47 0.44
CA ALA A 71 2.76 -34.67 -0.65
C ALA A 71 1.36 -35.06 -0.14
N ASP A 72 1.29 -35.99 0.82
CA ASP A 72 0.02 -36.44 1.40
C ASP A 72 -0.66 -35.31 2.19
N ALA A 73 0.10 -34.52 2.96
CA ALA A 73 -0.42 -33.36 3.69
C ALA A 73 -1.02 -32.30 2.74
N LEU A 74 -0.34 -31.99 1.63
CA LEU A 74 -0.81 -31.04 0.64
C LEU A 74 -2.09 -31.53 -0.07
N VAL A 75 -2.22 -32.82 -0.33
CA VAL A 75 -3.46 -33.40 -0.91
C VAL A 75 -4.63 -33.28 0.06
N GLU A 76 -4.42 -33.54 1.35
CA GLU A 76 -5.48 -33.39 2.35
C GLU A 76 -5.89 -31.93 2.56
N GLU A 77 -4.94 -31.00 2.56
CA GLU A 77 -5.24 -29.57 2.62
C GLU A 77 -6.03 -29.11 1.39
N LEU A 78 -5.65 -29.57 0.19
CA LEU A 78 -6.38 -29.27 -1.05
C LEU A 78 -7.83 -29.78 -1.02
N LYS A 79 -8.05 -30.98 -0.49
CA LYS A 79 -9.41 -31.53 -0.31
C LYS A 79 -10.25 -30.68 0.63
N ARG A 80 -9.66 -30.16 1.72
CA ARG A 80 -10.36 -29.27 2.67
C ARG A 80 -10.72 -27.94 2.02
N GLU A 81 -9.81 -27.32 1.27
CA GLU A 81 -10.09 -26.06 0.55
C GLU A 81 -11.21 -26.25 -0.48
N MET A 82 -11.22 -27.38 -1.20
CA MET A 82 -12.29 -27.72 -2.15
C MET A 82 -13.65 -27.93 -1.47
N ALA A 83 -13.67 -28.65 -0.34
CA ALA A 83 -14.89 -28.89 0.43
C ALA A 83 -15.48 -27.58 1.00
N ALA A 84 -14.62 -26.69 1.51
CA ALA A 84 -15.04 -25.38 2.01
C ALA A 84 -15.66 -24.51 0.90
N ARG A 85 -15.06 -24.48 -0.29
CA ARG A 85 -15.61 -23.76 -1.45
C ARG A 85 -16.93 -24.34 -1.94
N ALA A 86 -17.09 -25.67 -1.91
CA ALA A 86 -18.36 -26.32 -2.26
C ALA A 86 -19.47 -25.97 -1.25
N ALA A 87 -19.17 -25.97 0.04
CA ALA A 87 -20.11 -25.59 1.10
C ALA A 87 -20.52 -24.11 1.00
N GLN A 88 -19.58 -23.23 0.64
CA GLN A 88 -19.88 -21.81 0.43
C GLN A 88 -20.82 -21.59 -0.76
N ARG A 89 -20.55 -22.26 -1.91
CA ARG A 89 -21.43 -22.20 -3.08
C ARG A 89 -22.83 -22.76 -2.82
N ALA A 90 -22.95 -23.80 -1.98
CA ALA A 90 -24.25 -24.35 -1.59
C ALA A 90 -25.08 -23.34 -0.77
N ARG A 91 -24.46 -22.61 0.15
CA ARG A 91 -25.11 -21.56 0.95
C ARG A 91 -25.53 -20.35 0.11
N GLU A 92 -24.73 -20.00 -0.90
CA GLU A 92 -25.05 -18.92 -1.83
C GLU A 92 -26.25 -19.31 -2.74
N ALA A 93 -26.34 -20.57 -3.16
CA ALA A 93 -27.46 -21.08 -3.96
C ALA A 93 -28.79 -21.23 -3.15
N GLU A 94 -28.71 -21.53 -1.85
CA GLU A 94 -29.90 -21.55 -0.97
C GLU A 94 -30.45 -20.14 -0.68
N ARG A 95 -29.62 -19.10 -0.79
CA ARG A 95 -30.04 -17.70 -0.59
C ARG A 95 -30.84 -17.15 -1.76
N ASP A 96 -30.55 -17.61 -2.98
CA ASP A 96 -31.22 -17.18 -4.22
C ASP A 96 -32.59 -17.84 -4.48
N THR A 97 -32.96 -18.85 -3.69
CA THR A 97 -34.21 -19.62 -3.91
C THR A 97 -35.36 -19.26 -2.96
N SER A 98 -35.17 -18.30 -2.04
CA SER A 98 -36.18 -17.98 -1.00
C SER A 98 -37.02 -16.72 -1.21
N ALA A 99 -36.93 -16.05 -2.37
CA ALA A 99 -37.71 -14.85 -2.64
C ALA A 99 -38.78 -15.07 -3.72
N THR A 100 -39.98 -15.54 -3.33
CA THR A 100 -41.29 -14.95 -3.72
C THR A 100 -42.48 -15.77 -3.20
N GLU A 101 -43.29 -15.16 -2.33
CA GLU A 101 -44.76 -15.16 -2.46
C GLU A 101 -45.28 -13.75 -2.05
N PRO A 102 -46.31 -13.20 -2.71
CA PRO A 102 -46.71 -11.80 -2.53
C PRO A 102 -47.83 -11.65 -1.50
N GLU A 103 -47.60 -10.79 -0.49
CA GLU A 103 -48.66 -10.32 0.42
C GLU A 103 -49.40 -9.10 -0.17
N ALA A 104 -50.72 -9.07 0.07
CA ALA A 104 -51.67 -8.08 -0.46
C ALA A 104 -51.46 -6.67 0.13
N PRO A 105 -51.89 -5.61 -0.58
CA PRO A 105 -51.38 -4.26 -0.39
C PRO A 105 -52.01 -3.57 0.83
N GLN A 106 -51.15 -3.02 1.70
CA GLN A 106 -51.51 -1.93 2.59
C GLN A 106 -50.94 -0.63 2.01
N GLU A 107 -51.80 0.37 1.85
CA GLU A 107 -51.47 1.70 1.36
C GLU A 107 -50.38 2.34 2.23
N PRO A 108 -49.22 2.72 1.65
CA PRO A 108 -48.27 3.59 2.34
C PRO A 108 -48.65 5.04 2.10
N ALA A 109 -48.65 5.81 3.19
CA ALA A 109 -48.61 7.25 3.15
C ALA A 109 -47.40 7.72 2.32
N GLU A 110 -47.61 8.78 1.52
CA GLU A 110 -46.65 9.37 0.61
C GLU A 110 -45.31 9.68 1.30
N ALA A 111 -44.30 8.84 1.03
CA ALA A 111 -42.90 9.20 1.19
C ALA A 111 -42.45 9.98 -0.05
N PRO A 112 -41.63 11.04 0.10
CA PRO A 112 -41.12 11.79 -1.04
C PRO A 112 -40.24 10.88 -1.91
N PRO A 113 -40.18 11.14 -3.23
CA PRO A 113 -39.54 10.24 -4.18
C PRO A 113 -38.06 10.03 -3.84
N GLU A 114 -37.67 8.77 -3.61
CA GLU A 114 -36.27 8.37 -3.57
C GLU A 114 -35.65 8.59 -4.96
N GLU A 115 -34.61 9.42 -5.01
CA GLU A 115 -33.78 9.61 -6.19
C GLU A 115 -33.10 8.29 -6.60
N SER A 116 -33.07 8.03 -7.91
CA SER A 116 -32.41 6.88 -8.52
C SER A 116 -30.95 6.74 -8.06
N PRO A 117 -30.44 5.52 -7.78
CA PRO A 117 -29.02 5.28 -7.42
C PRO A 117 -28.01 5.81 -8.45
N ALA A 118 -28.43 6.07 -9.70
CA ALA A 118 -27.59 6.60 -10.76
C ALA A 118 -27.21 8.08 -10.58
N ASP A 119 -27.95 8.83 -9.76
CA ASP A 119 -27.78 10.29 -9.61
C ASP A 119 -26.99 10.71 -8.36
N ARG A 120 -26.60 9.78 -7.48
CA ARG A 120 -25.72 10.13 -6.36
C ARG A 120 -24.30 10.43 -6.87
N PRO A 121 -23.71 11.59 -6.51
CA PRO A 121 -22.31 11.88 -6.82
C PRO A 121 -21.42 10.83 -6.13
N THR A 122 -20.39 10.33 -6.83
CA THR A 122 -19.45 9.37 -6.26
C THR A 122 -18.53 10.08 -5.26
N ASN A 123 -17.97 9.35 -4.29
CA ASN A 123 -16.99 9.87 -3.34
C ASN A 123 -15.67 10.36 -4.00
N PHE A 124 -15.44 10.04 -5.29
CA PHE A 124 -14.35 10.56 -6.11
C PHE A 124 -14.71 11.85 -6.89
N GLY A 125 -15.96 12.32 -6.77
CA GLY A 125 -16.47 13.52 -7.43
C GLY A 125 -16.93 13.33 -8.87
N GLY A 126 -17.59 14.35 -9.42
CA GLY A 126 -18.15 14.32 -10.78
C GLY A 126 -17.12 14.07 -11.89
N GLU A 127 -15.87 14.52 -11.71
CA GLU A 127 -14.79 14.27 -12.66
C GLU A 127 -14.49 12.76 -12.80
N ALA A 128 -14.69 11.93 -11.77
CA ALA A 128 -14.39 10.51 -11.87
C ALA A 128 -15.18 9.80 -12.99
N ARG A 129 -16.42 10.24 -13.26
CA ARG A 129 -17.24 9.73 -14.37
C ARG A 129 -16.61 10.05 -15.72
N ARG A 130 -16.16 11.29 -15.89
CA ARG A 130 -15.45 11.74 -17.11
C ARG A 130 -14.21 10.87 -17.38
N TYR A 131 -13.43 10.54 -16.36
CA TYR A 131 -12.27 9.64 -16.54
C TYR A 131 -12.69 8.21 -16.85
N ALA A 132 -13.78 7.70 -16.27
CA ALA A 132 -14.30 6.37 -16.58
C ALA A 132 -14.82 6.25 -18.02
N GLU A 133 -15.30 7.35 -18.61
CA GLU A 133 -15.77 7.41 -20.00
C GLU A 133 -14.64 7.51 -21.03
N MET A 134 -13.48 8.08 -20.66
CA MET A 134 -12.30 8.13 -21.52
C MET A 134 -11.79 6.71 -21.82
N ASP A 135 -11.37 6.46 -23.05
CA ASP A 135 -10.65 5.23 -23.37
C ASP A 135 -9.20 5.27 -22.86
N GLN A 136 -8.52 4.13 -22.92
CA GLN A 136 -7.14 4.03 -22.42
C GLN A 136 -6.17 4.98 -23.15
N PRO A 137 -6.12 5.03 -24.50
CA PRO A 137 -5.34 6.03 -25.23
C PRO A 137 -5.59 7.49 -24.81
N GLU A 138 -6.83 7.88 -24.58
CA GLU A 138 -7.19 9.24 -24.15
C GLU A 138 -6.60 9.57 -22.78
N ARG A 139 -6.73 8.65 -21.82
CA ARG A 139 -6.14 8.81 -20.47
C ARG A 139 -4.62 8.87 -20.52
N VAL A 140 -3.98 8.02 -21.34
CA VAL A 140 -2.51 8.04 -21.54
C VAL A 140 -2.08 9.38 -22.15
N GLY A 141 -2.77 9.83 -23.19
CA GLY A 141 -2.48 11.11 -23.85
C GLY A 141 -2.69 12.32 -22.93
N LEU A 142 -3.64 12.25 -22.00
CA LEU A 142 -3.78 13.26 -20.95
C LEU A 142 -2.52 13.34 -20.08
N LEU A 143 -2.04 12.21 -19.54
CA LEU A 143 -0.83 12.21 -18.70
C LEU A 143 0.42 12.64 -19.46
N GLN A 144 0.52 12.33 -20.76
CA GLN A 144 1.60 12.82 -21.61
C GLN A 144 1.61 14.35 -21.66
N ARG A 145 0.48 14.97 -22.03
CA ARG A 145 0.35 16.44 -22.10
C ARG A 145 0.63 17.10 -20.76
N THR A 146 0.11 16.53 -19.67
CA THR A 146 0.37 16.99 -18.32
C THR A 146 1.85 16.91 -17.97
N THR A 147 2.51 15.79 -18.28
CA THR A 147 3.95 15.60 -18.04
C THR A 147 4.79 16.59 -18.84
N GLU A 148 4.44 16.82 -20.11
CA GLU A 148 5.09 17.81 -20.98
C GLU A 148 4.95 19.21 -20.40
N HIS A 149 3.76 19.57 -19.91
CA HIS A 149 3.51 20.85 -19.28
C HIS A 149 4.35 21.04 -18.01
N LEU A 150 4.37 20.06 -17.09
CA LEU A 150 5.23 20.10 -15.91
C LEU A 150 6.71 20.21 -16.27
N SER A 151 7.14 19.50 -17.32
CA SER A 151 8.53 19.52 -17.78
C SER A 151 8.90 20.87 -18.40
N ALA A 152 7.95 21.53 -19.08
CA ALA A 152 8.14 22.88 -19.60
C ALA A 152 8.27 23.90 -18.47
N LEU A 153 7.39 23.83 -17.44
CA LEU A 153 7.47 24.68 -16.26
C LEU A 153 8.80 24.50 -15.51
N ALA A 154 9.30 23.26 -15.40
CA ALA A 154 10.58 22.98 -14.74
C ALA A 154 11.80 23.60 -15.45
N LEU A 155 11.65 23.96 -16.73
CA LEU A 155 12.69 24.60 -17.54
C LEU A 155 12.47 26.10 -17.70
N ASP A 156 11.34 26.64 -17.22
CA ASP A 156 10.99 28.04 -17.33
C ASP A 156 11.36 28.80 -16.05
N PRO A 157 12.48 29.57 -16.04
CA PRO A 157 12.87 30.35 -14.87
C PRO A 157 11.92 31.53 -14.57
N GLY A 158 10.98 31.83 -15.48
CA GLY A 158 9.96 32.87 -15.32
C GLY A 158 8.60 32.36 -14.86
N ALA A 159 8.42 31.05 -14.70
CA ALA A 159 7.17 30.48 -14.21
C ALA A 159 6.90 30.94 -12.77
N SER A 160 5.71 31.45 -12.50
CA SER A 160 5.35 31.88 -11.15
C SER A 160 5.07 30.67 -10.24
N PRO A 161 5.40 30.76 -8.94
CA PRO A 161 4.92 29.89 -7.86
C PRO A 161 3.50 29.34 -8.05
N GLU A 162 2.54 30.22 -8.27
CA GLU A 162 1.13 29.91 -8.36
C GLU A 162 0.81 29.03 -9.58
N VAL A 163 1.41 29.33 -10.73
CA VAL A 163 1.22 28.54 -11.96
C VAL A 163 1.78 27.14 -11.79
N VAL A 164 2.97 27.03 -11.17
CA VAL A 164 3.59 25.72 -10.88
C VAL A 164 2.72 24.93 -9.90
N ALA A 165 2.26 25.57 -8.83
CA ALA A 165 1.37 24.98 -7.84
C ALA A 165 0.07 24.45 -8.46
N GLU A 166 -0.62 25.26 -9.26
CA GLU A 166 -1.85 24.85 -9.94
C GLU A 166 -1.64 23.65 -10.87
N ALA A 167 -0.55 23.67 -11.64
CA ALA A 167 -0.20 22.59 -12.55
C ALA A 167 0.13 21.29 -11.80
N LEU A 168 0.83 21.36 -10.68
CA LEU A 168 1.13 20.20 -9.83
C LEU A 168 -0.15 19.57 -9.26
N VAL A 169 -1.09 20.38 -8.79
CA VAL A 169 -2.38 19.90 -8.26
C VAL A 169 -3.21 19.25 -9.35
N ASP A 170 -3.36 19.90 -10.51
CA ASP A 170 -4.15 19.33 -11.62
C ASP A 170 -3.51 18.04 -12.13
N ALA A 171 -2.19 18.02 -12.31
CA ALA A 171 -1.47 16.84 -12.75
C ALA A 171 -1.65 15.64 -11.81
N SER A 172 -1.58 15.90 -10.51
CA SER A 172 -1.71 14.87 -9.47
C SER A 172 -3.12 14.30 -9.43
N ARG A 173 -4.14 15.17 -9.47
CA ARG A 173 -5.55 14.78 -9.54
C ARG A 173 -5.84 13.95 -10.78
N ASP A 174 -5.39 14.44 -11.93
CA ASP A 174 -5.63 13.80 -13.22
C ASP A 174 -4.97 12.42 -13.27
N ALA A 175 -3.76 12.28 -12.73
CA ALA A 175 -3.10 10.99 -12.60
C ALA A 175 -3.79 10.04 -11.63
N ALA A 176 -4.27 10.52 -10.48
CA ALA A 176 -5.01 9.69 -9.54
C ALA A 176 -6.29 9.14 -10.20
N LEU A 177 -7.07 9.99 -10.87
CA LEU A 177 -8.31 9.60 -11.54
C LEU A 177 -8.08 8.70 -12.76
N ALA A 178 -7.08 9.02 -13.61
CA ALA A 178 -6.73 8.20 -14.77
C ALA A 178 -6.25 6.80 -14.35
N ASN A 179 -5.38 6.71 -13.34
CA ASN A 179 -4.91 5.42 -12.82
C ASN A 179 -6.05 4.61 -12.24
N ARG A 180 -6.95 5.24 -11.50
CA ARG A 180 -8.12 4.58 -10.95
C ARG A 180 -9.01 4.01 -12.05
N ALA A 181 -9.38 4.81 -13.05
CA ALA A 181 -10.24 4.38 -14.14
C ALA A 181 -9.62 3.21 -14.91
N SER A 182 -8.33 3.30 -15.24
CA SER A 182 -7.60 2.19 -15.87
C SER A 182 -7.52 0.94 -14.99
N LEU A 183 -7.33 1.09 -13.68
CA LEU A 183 -7.30 -0.05 -12.76
C LEU A 183 -8.66 -0.74 -12.63
N LEU A 184 -9.77 0.00 -12.61
CA LEU A 184 -11.11 -0.58 -12.58
C LEU A 184 -11.41 -1.44 -13.81
N GLU A 185 -10.95 -1.01 -14.99
CA GLU A 185 -11.02 -1.83 -16.20
C GLU A 185 -10.10 -3.04 -16.14
N ALA A 186 -8.87 -2.86 -15.65
CA ALA A 186 -7.88 -3.92 -15.52
C ALA A 186 -8.31 -5.02 -14.53
N LEU A 187 -9.07 -4.67 -13.48
CA LEU A 187 -9.63 -5.63 -12.52
C LEU A 187 -10.59 -6.65 -13.18
N ARG A 188 -11.21 -6.30 -14.31
CA ARG A 188 -12.09 -7.20 -15.09
C ARG A 188 -11.31 -8.14 -16.00
N GLN A 189 -9.99 -8.02 -16.07
CA GLN A 189 -9.12 -8.78 -16.97
C GLN A 189 -8.27 -9.80 -16.21
N GLY A 190 -7.73 -10.78 -16.93
CA GLY A 190 -6.68 -11.66 -16.39
C GLY A 190 -5.37 -10.88 -16.15
N ASP A 191 -4.52 -11.33 -15.22
CA ASP A 191 -3.37 -10.55 -14.75
C ASP A 191 -2.38 -10.15 -15.86
N ASP A 192 -2.07 -11.05 -16.79
CA ASP A 192 -1.15 -10.74 -17.90
C ASP A 192 -1.74 -9.72 -18.87
N GLN A 193 -3.04 -9.83 -19.16
CA GLN A 193 -3.76 -8.90 -20.01
C GLN A 193 -3.86 -7.53 -19.35
N ALA A 194 -4.20 -7.49 -18.06
CA ALA A 194 -4.26 -6.29 -17.24
C ALA A 194 -2.92 -5.54 -17.20
N ARG A 195 -1.80 -6.27 -17.01
CA ARG A 195 -0.46 -5.68 -17.05
C ARG A 195 -0.14 -5.11 -18.43
N ALA A 196 -0.45 -5.83 -19.51
CA ALA A 196 -0.25 -5.31 -20.85
C ALA A 196 -1.08 -4.04 -21.11
N TYR A 197 -2.34 -4.03 -20.68
CA TYR A 197 -3.26 -2.89 -20.80
C TYR A 197 -2.80 -1.68 -19.97
N THR A 198 -2.34 -1.87 -18.73
CA THR A 198 -1.93 -0.74 -17.86
C THR A 198 -0.52 -0.23 -18.12
N ARG A 199 0.27 -0.92 -18.96
CA ARG A 199 1.71 -0.65 -19.13
C ARG A 199 2.03 0.79 -19.49
N GLU A 200 1.35 1.35 -20.49
CA GLU A 200 1.60 2.73 -20.93
C GLU A 200 1.16 3.75 -19.88
N MET A 201 0.03 3.51 -19.21
CA MET A 201 -0.44 4.33 -18.10
C MET A 201 0.60 4.42 -16.97
N VAL A 202 1.18 3.27 -16.60
CA VAL A 202 2.25 3.19 -15.58
C VAL A 202 3.49 3.96 -16.01
N ILE A 203 3.90 3.84 -17.29
CA ILE A 203 5.07 4.55 -17.83
C ILE A 203 4.85 6.07 -17.76
N GLU A 204 3.69 6.56 -18.21
CA GLU A 204 3.41 8.00 -18.20
C GLU A 204 3.22 8.54 -16.78
N THR A 205 2.60 7.77 -15.88
CA THR A 205 2.51 8.14 -14.47
C THR A 205 3.90 8.26 -13.83
N HIS A 206 4.81 7.34 -14.13
CA HIS A 206 6.18 7.39 -13.61
C HIS A 206 6.95 8.63 -14.10
N LYS A 207 6.77 9.00 -15.37
CA LYS A 207 7.36 10.24 -15.92
C LYS A 207 6.76 11.48 -15.28
N MET A 208 5.44 11.52 -15.12
CA MET A 208 4.73 12.60 -14.42
C MET A 208 5.29 12.78 -13.01
N VAL A 209 5.33 11.70 -12.21
CA VAL A 209 5.89 11.71 -10.84
C VAL A 209 7.34 12.23 -10.83
N LYS A 210 8.16 11.84 -11.81
CA LYS A 210 9.53 12.34 -11.93
C LYS A 210 9.59 13.85 -12.19
N SER A 211 8.72 14.37 -13.05
CA SER A 211 8.62 15.82 -13.31
C SER A 211 8.08 16.57 -12.09
N THR A 212 7.11 16.02 -11.37
CA THR A 212 6.61 16.55 -10.09
C THR A 212 7.72 16.63 -9.05
N ILE A 213 8.52 15.56 -8.86
CA ILE A 213 9.64 15.56 -7.91
C ILE A 213 10.62 16.69 -8.23
N ARG A 214 10.95 16.90 -9.51
CA ARG A 214 11.87 17.97 -9.93
C ARG A 214 11.31 19.34 -9.59
N LEU A 215 10.04 19.59 -9.93
CA LEU A 215 9.37 20.86 -9.64
C LEU A 215 9.28 21.13 -8.15
N VAL A 216 8.87 20.15 -7.34
CA VAL A 216 8.75 20.31 -5.88
C VAL A 216 10.12 20.44 -5.20
N ASP A 217 11.18 19.83 -5.74
CA ASP A 217 12.53 20.02 -5.21
C ASP A 217 13.13 21.37 -5.60
N SER A 218 12.80 21.89 -6.80
CA SER A 218 13.23 23.22 -7.26
C SER A 218 12.40 24.37 -6.68
N ALA A 219 11.11 24.14 -6.48
CA ALA A 219 10.20 25.05 -5.79
C ALA A 219 10.47 24.90 -4.31
N ILE A 220 11.34 25.75 -3.78
CA ILE A 220 11.67 25.78 -2.36
C ILE A 220 10.38 26.09 -1.59
N TYR A 221 9.71 25.05 -1.05
CA TYR A 221 8.51 25.10 -0.20
C TYR A 221 7.60 26.31 -0.42
N ASP A 222 6.63 26.15 -1.32
CA ASP A 222 5.81 27.26 -1.78
C ASP A 222 4.44 27.30 -1.09
N ASP A 223 4.14 28.40 -0.41
CA ASP A 223 2.82 28.73 0.15
C ASP A 223 1.71 28.55 -0.88
N ASP A 224 2.04 28.78 -2.15
CA ASP A 224 1.09 28.70 -3.24
C ASP A 224 0.74 27.26 -3.59
N LEU A 225 1.62 26.28 -3.36
CA LEU A 225 1.27 24.86 -3.49
C LEU A 225 0.23 24.47 -2.45
N VAL A 226 0.41 24.91 -1.20
CA VAL A 226 -0.53 24.67 -0.11
C VAL A 226 -1.87 25.36 -0.40
N ARG A 227 -1.82 26.62 -0.84
CA ARG A 227 -2.99 27.41 -1.20
C ARG A 227 -3.76 26.76 -2.35
N ALA A 228 -3.08 26.37 -3.43
CA ALA A 228 -3.69 25.72 -4.58
C ALA A 228 -4.32 24.38 -4.20
N VAL A 229 -3.63 23.59 -3.37
CA VAL A 229 -4.16 22.34 -2.79
C VAL A 229 -5.46 22.60 -2.01
N VAL A 230 -5.50 23.60 -1.14
CA VAL A 230 -6.67 23.93 -0.33
C VAL A 230 -7.81 24.47 -1.19
N GLN A 231 -7.53 25.37 -2.14
CA GLN A 231 -8.53 26.00 -3.00
C GLN A 231 -9.20 25.01 -3.96
N LYS A 232 -8.46 24.02 -4.47
CA LYS A 232 -8.99 22.99 -5.37
C LYS A 232 -9.55 21.77 -4.62
N SER A 233 -9.37 21.71 -3.30
CA SER A 233 -9.95 20.67 -2.45
C SER A 233 -11.49 20.77 -2.47
N ASN A 234 -12.16 19.62 -2.57
CA ASN A 234 -13.61 19.50 -2.54
C ASN A 234 -14.09 18.32 -1.68
N GLY A 235 -13.22 17.81 -0.79
CA GLY A 235 -13.52 16.71 0.13
C GLY A 235 -13.52 15.30 -0.49
N THR A 236 -13.39 15.18 -1.83
CA THR A 236 -13.39 13.88 -2.50
C THR A 236 -12.13 13.07 -2.24
N VAL A 237 -12.22 11.74 -2.42
CA VAL A 237 -11.07 10.83 -2.34
C VAL A 237 -9.96 11.22 -3.32
N ALA A 238 -10.30 11.69 -4.53
CA ALA A 238 -9.31 12.14 -5.51
C ALA A 238 -8.50 13.35 -5.01
N GLN A 239 -9.17 14.27 -4.30
CA GLN A 239 -8.48 15.41 -3.69
C GLN A 239 -7.62 14.97 -2.51
N HIS A 240 -8.14 14.13 -1.61
CA HIS A 240 -7.34 13.53 -0.54
C HIS A 240 -6.07 12.85 -1.08
N MET A 241 -6.19 11.99 -2.10
CA MET A 241 -5.04 11.38 -2.78
C MET A 241 -4.05 12.41 -3.31
N THR A 242 -4.54 13.52 -3.86
CA THR A 242 -3.71 14.62 -4.38
C THR A 242 -2.96 15.33 -3.26
N ARG A 243 -3.64 15.70 -2.16
CA ARG A 243 -3.02 16.41 -1.03
C ARG A 243 -1.99 15.54 -0.31
N VAL A 244 -2.33 14.27 -0.08
CA VAL A 244 -1.44 13.28 0.54
C VAL A 244 -0.22 13.02 -0.34
N PHE A 245 -0.38 12.91 -1.66
CA PHE A 245 0.74 12.75 -2.59
C PHE A 245 1.70 13.95 -2.53
N LEU A 246 1.19 15.17 -2.68
CA LEU A 246 2.01 16.37 -2.73
C LEU A 246 2.68 16.66 -1.37
N THR A 247 1.93 16.61 -0.28
CA THR A 247 2.46 16.81 1.08
C THR A 247 3.45 15.70 1.46
N GLY A 248 3.16 14.46 1.08
CA GLY A 248 4.05 13.34 1.34
C GLY A 248 5.33 13.41 0.53
N LEU A 249 5.28 13.87 -0.72
CA LEU A 249 6.47 14.14 -1.53
C LEU A 249 7.34 15.24 -0.90
N GLU A 250 6.74 16.36 -0.50
CA GLU A 250 7.46 17.43 0.23
C GLU A 250 8.12 16.91 1.50
N PHE A 251 7.43 16.05 2.24
CA PHE A 251 7.94 15.46 3.47
C PHE A 251 9.10 14.48 3.19
N LEU A 252 9.04 13.68 2.13
CA LEU A 252 10.16 12.83 1.70
C LEU A 252 11.40 13.67 1.34
N LEU A 253 11.21 14.79 0.63
CA LEU A 253 12.30 15.70 0.29
C LEU A 253 12.86 16.42 1.52
N TYR A 254 11.98 16.83 2.46
CA TYR A 254 12.38 17.37 3.76
C TYR A 254 13.26 16.38 4.53
N TYR A 255 12.77 15.14 4.66
CA TYR A 255 13.48 14.06 5.33
C TYR A 255 14.88 13.87 4.76
N ASN A 256 14.99 13.80 3.43
CA ASN A 256 16.28 13.70 2.74
C ASN A 256 17.21 14.85 3.09
N ARG A 257 16.73 16.09 3.04
CA ARG A 257 17.52 17.27 3.43
C ARG A 257 17.99 17.19 4.88
N GLN A 258 17.13 16.78 5.80
CA GLN A 258 17.48 16.67 7.22
C GLN A 258 18.56 15.60 7.47
N VAL A 259 18.52 14.49 6.73
CA VAL A 259 19.54 13.43 6.82
C VAL A 259 20.86 13.90 6.21
N ILE A 260 20.84 14.50 5.01
CA ILE A 260 22.05 14.88 4.27
C ILE A 260 22.74 16.09 4.89
N THR A 261 21.99 17.17 5.16
CA THR A 261 22.57 18.49 5.47
C THR A 261 22.52 18.83 6.95
N ARG A 262 21.56 18.28 7.71
CA ARG A 262 21.31 18.71 9.11
C ARG A 262 21.61 17.64 10.16
N GLY A 263 22.26 16.55 9.77
CA GLY A 263 22.73 15.50 10.68
C GLY A 263 21.65 14.96 11.61
N ILE A 264 20.38 14.87 11.15
CA ILE A 264 19.25 14.55 12.02
C ILE A 264 19.39 13.18 12.68
N ALA A 265 20.02 12.21 12.00
CA ALA A 265 20.31 10.89 12.56
C ALA A 265 21.17 10.97 13.82
N THR A 266 22.20 11.84 13.84
CA THR A 266 23.03 12.06 15.03
C THR A 266 22.25 12.74 16.14
N ARG A 267 21.43 13.74 15.82
CA ARG A 267 20.57 14.43 16.81
C ARG A 267 19.54 13.49 17.46
N ILE A 268 18.94 12.61 16.66
CA ILE A 268 18.03 11.58 17.17
C ILE A 268 18.80 10.57 18.03
N ARG A 269 19.97 10.11 17.57
CA ARG A 269 20.80 9.16 18.32
C ARG A 269 21.20 9.67 19.70
N THR A 270 21.61 10.93 19.83
CA THR A 270 22.01 11.51 21.13
C THR A 270 20.86 11.63 22.11
N ARG A 271 19.63 11.83 21.63
CA ARG A 271 18.43 11.93 22.48
C ARG A 271 17.62 10.64 22.59
N PHE A 272 17.99 9.58 21.86
CA PHE A 272 17.21 8.35 21.73
C PHE A 272 16.82 7.74 23.07
N LYS A 273 17.79 7.60 23.98
CA LYS A 273 17.56 7.01 25.31
C LYS A 273 16.50 7.76 26.11
N ARG A 274 16.42 9.09 25.95
CA ARG A 274 15.53 9.98 26.68
C ARG A 274 14.16 10.09 26.02
N ASP A 275 14.14 10.30 24.70
CA ASP A 275 12.93 10.72 23.98
C ASP A 275 12.18 9.54 23.34
N TYR A 276 12.86 8.43 23.02
CA TYR A 276 12.32 7.41 22.12
C TYR A 276 12.37 5.97 22.64
N LYS A 277 13.33 5.64 23.50
CA LYS A 277 13.61 4.25 23.90
C LYS A 277 12.37 3.51 24.42
N GLU A 278 11.55 4.16 25.26
CA GLU A 278 10.38 3.52 25.86
C GLU A 278 9.34 3.10 24.81
N TYR A 279 9.12 3.91 23.78
CA TYR A 279 8.24 3.56 22.67
C TYR A 279 8.71 2.27 21.98
N TYR A 280 9.99 2.19 21.60
CA TYR A 280 10.51 1.06 20.84
C TYR A 280 10.77 -0.19 21.68
N ARG A 281 11.01 -0.05 22.98
CA ARG A 281 11.08 -1.18 23.92
C ARG A 281 9.80 -2.01 23.89
N SER A 282 8.63 -1.36 23.79
CA SER A 282 7.35 -2.06 23.71
C SER A 282 7.19 -2.92 22.44
N LEU A 283 7.86 -2.52 21.36
CA LEU A 283 7.83 -3.21 20.07
C LEU A 283 8.88 -4.33 19.97
N LEU A 284 9.96 -4.23 20.74
CA LEU A 284 11.08 -5.18 20.77
C LEU A 284 11.29 -5.78 22.17
N PRO A 285 10.27 -6.44 22.76
CA PRO A 285 10.28 -6.82 24.17
C PRO A 285 11.29 -7.95 24.51
N HIS A 286 11.82 -8.64 23.51
CA HIS A 286 12.83 -9.68 23.66
C HIS A 286 14.25 -9.14 23.80
N LEU A 287 14.49 -7.88 23.40
CA LEU A 287 15.78 -7.23 23.58
C LEU A 287 15.93 -6.69 25.00
N HIS A 288 17.15 -6.74 25.53
CA HIS A 288 17.45 -6.08 26.79
C HIS A 288 17.25 -4.56 26.65
N GLU A 289 16.71 -3.90 27.68
CA GLU A 289 16.32 -2.48 27.60
C GLU A 289 17.49 -1.54 27.26
N ASP A 290 18.71 -1.89 27.67
CA ASP A 290 19.91 -1.13 27.35
C ASP A 290 20.41 -1.32 25.91
N TYR A 291 19.89 -2.31 25.19
CA TYR A 291 20.29 -2.61 23.80
C TYR A 291 19.39 -1.96 22.77
N VAL A 292 18.16 -1.58 23.13
CA VAL A 292 17.26 -0.87 22.22
C VAL A 292 17.87 0.48 21.84
N SER A 293 18.18 0.65 20.56
CA SER A 293 18.83 1.83 20.00
C SER A 293 18.19 2.28 18.69
N LEU A 294 18.63 3.42 18.15
CA LEU A 294 18.17 3.92 16.85
C LEU A 294 18.40 2.90 15.72
N GLU A 295 19.49 2.15 15.79
CA GLU A 295 19.86 1.12 14.80
C GLU A 295 18.94 -0.10 14.86
N HIS A 296 18.20 -0.31 15.96
CA HIS A 296 17.12 -1.28 16.03
C HIS A 296 15.81 -0.70 15.47
N VAL A 297 15.65 0.62 15.42
CA VAL A 297 14.47 1.22 14.78
C VAL A 297 14.58 1.13 13.26
N PHE A 298 15.67 1.65 12.70
CA PHE A 298 15.92 1.64 11.26
C PHE A 298 16.95 0.57 10.94
N LEU A 299 16.54 -0.52 10.28
CA LEU A 299 17.46 -1.54 9.80
C LEU A 299 18.47 -0.90 8.82
N GLY A 300 19.76 -1.01 9.14
CA GLY A 300 20.85 -0.35 8.41
C GLY A 300 21.07 1.12 8.79
N GLY A 301 20.37 1.62 9.82
CA GLY A 301 20.41 2.99 10.28
C GLY A 301 19.58 3.95 9.43
N MET A 302 19.38 5.17 9.94
CA MET A 302 18.73 6.22 9.16
C MET A 302 19.60 6.63 7.97
N LYS A 303 19.01 6.67 6.77
CA LYS A 303 19.70 7.03 5.53
C LYS A 303 18.88 7.97 4.67
N ALA A 304 19.56 8.71 3.78
CA ALA A 304 18.90 9.43 2.72
C ALA A 304 18.36 8.46 1.66
N LEU A 305 17.25 8.85 1.04
CA LEU A 305 16.61 8.15 -0.07
C LEU A 305 17.31 8.52 -1.38
N SER A 306 17.60 7.51 -2.18
CA SER A 306 18.05 7.69 -3.56
C SER A 306 16.93 8.25 -4.47
N GLU A 307 17.28 8.78 -5.65
CA GLU A 307 16.29 9.22 -6.65
C GLU A 307 15.31 8.08 -7.02
N VAL A 308 15.82 6.85 -7.10
CA VAL A 308 15.01 5.66 -7.41
C VAL A 308 14.01 5.37 -6.28
N GLU A 309 14.43 5.46 -5.01
CA GLU A 309 13.54 5.27 -3.87
C GLU A 309 12.50 6.38 -3.77
N LEU A 310 12.90 7.64 -3.92
CA LEU A 310 11.98 8.78 -3.95
C LEU A 310 10.88 8.58 -5.00
N ASN A 311 11.26 8.21 -6.22
CA ASN A 311 10.29 8.00 -7.28
C ASN A 311 9.33 6.83 -6.97
N LYS A 312 9.85 5.69 -6.52
CA LYS A 312 9.02 4.52 -6.17
C LYS A 312 8.06 4.83 -5.03
N PHE A 313 8.53 5.52 -4.00
CA PHE A 313 7.73 5.86 -2.83
C PHE A 313 6.65 6.89 -3.19
N SER A 314 7.01 7.93 -3.93
CA SER A 314 6.08 8.95 -4.41
C SER A 314 5.01 8.36 -5.33
N THR A 315 5.38 7.40 -6.18
CA THR A 315 4.40 6.65 -6.99
C THR A 315 3.41 5.90 -6.11
N GLY A 316 3.88 5.24 -5.04
CA GLY A 316 3.01 4.61 -4.05
C GLY A 316 2.09 5.59 -3.34
N PHE A 317 2.56 6.80 -3.02
CA PHE A 317 1.75 7.83 -2.36
C PHE A 317 0.62 8.31 -3.28
N LEU A 318 0.90 8.47 -4.58
CA LEU A 318 -0.10 8.87 -5.58
C LEU A 318 -1.25 7.87 -5.68
N VAL A 319 -0.97 6.58 -5.58
CA VAL A 319 -1.95 5.50 -5.80
C VAL A 319 -2.37 4.79 -4.51
N HIS A 320 -2.05 5.34 -3.34
CA HIS A 320 -2.23 4.64 -2.06
C HIS A 320 -3.69 4.25 -1.79
N ASP A 321 -4.62 5.05 -2.29
CA ASP A 321 -6.06 4.93 -2.04
C ASP A 321 -6.88 4.50 -3.27
N VAL A 322 -6.19 4.05 -4.31
CA VAL A 322 -6.82 3.66 -5.59
C VAL A 322 -7.82 2.50 -5.45
N GLY A 323 -7.75 1.76 -4.34
CA GLY A 323 -8.67 0.67 -4.00
C GLY A 323 -9.99 1.09 -3.35
N LYS A 324 -10.23 2.39 -3.09
CA LYS A 324 -11.50 2.87 -2.52
C LYS A 324 -12.65 2.71 -3.54
N ALA A 325 -13.76 2.14 -3.06
CA ALA A 325 -14.99 1.94 -3.84
C ALA A 325 -15.75 3.27 -4.04
N GLU A 326 -16.60 3.35 -5.07
CA GLU A 326 -17.31 4.60 -5.46
C GLU A 326 -18.47 4.97 -4.54
N ASP A 327 -19.02 3.96 -3.88
CA ASP A 327 -20.24 3.97 -3.08
C ASP A 327 -19.97 3.98 -1.58
N ILE A 328 -18.71 3.88 -1.17
CA ILE A 328 -18.36 3.82 0.25
C ILE A 328 -17.62 5.08 0.65
N GLU A 329 -18.39 5.95 1.28
CA GLU A 329 -17.96 7.19 1.86
C GLU A 329 -17.67 6.90 3.34
N TYR A 330 -16.40 6.62 3.64
CA TYR A 330 -15.97 5.79 4.79
C TYR A 330 -16.23 6.38 6.19
N HIS A 331 -16.90 7.52 6.30
CA HIS A 331 -17.41 8.07 7.56
C HIS A 331 -18.69 8.90 7.35
N GLU A 332 -19.41 8.70 6.25
CA GLU A 332 -20.17 9.81 5.66
C GLU A 332 -21.67 9.52 5.44
N GLY A 333 -22.23 8.50 6.10
CA GLY A 333 -23.68 8.25 6.14
C GLY A 333 -24.17 7.77 7.52
N GLU A 334 -25.47 7.92 7.78
CA GLU A 334 -26.15 7.41 9.01
C GLU A 334 -26.07 5.88 9.14
N SER A 335 -25.77 5.18 8.05
CA SER A 335 -25.41 3.76 8.04
C SER A 335 -24.00 3.60 8.63
N GLY A 336 -23.94 3.21 9.91
CA GLY A 336 -22.74 3.19 10.74
C GLY A 336 -21.48 2.57 10.11
N PHE A 337 -20.33 3.02 10.63
CA PHE A 337 -18.98 2.55 10.33
C PHE A 337 -18.90 1.00 10.24
N ASP A 338 -18.73 0.48 9.03
CA ASP A 338 -18.41 -0.92 8.78
C ASP A 338 -16.91 -1.09 8.58
N ARG A 339 -16.27 -1.58 9.63
CA ARG A 339 -14.84 -1.85 9.66
C ARG A 339 -14.40 -2.82 8.56
N GLU A 340 -15.16 -3.87 8.28
CA GLU A 340 -14.75 -4.87 7.26
C GLU A 340 -14.72 -4.24 5.87
N THR A 341 -15.69 -3.36 5.61
CA THR A 341 -15.76 -2.60 4.38
C THR A 341 -14.63 -1.56 4.29
N VAL A 342 -14.30 -0.85 5.38
CA VAL A 342 -13.16 0.10 5.44
C VAL A 342 -11.84 -0.59 5.16
N GLU A 343 -11.56 -1.70 5.81
CA GLU A 343 -10.28 -2.42 5.66
C GLU A 343 -10.09 -3.01 4.26
N ARG A 344 -11.16 -3.08 3.45
CA ARG A 344 -11.12 -3.69 2.12
C ARG A 344 -10.34 -2.85 1.10
N HIS A 345 -10.29 -1.51 1.23
CA HIS A 345 -9.65 -0.67 0.21
C HIS A 345 -8.14 -0.92 0.12
N VAL A 346 -7.43 -1.08 1.23
CA VAL A 346 -5.99 -1.43 1.21
C VAL A 346 -5.77 -2.80 0.58
N LYS A 347 -6.69 -3.74 0.81
CA LYS A 347 -6.59 -5.10 0.27
C LYS A 347 -6.85 -5.15 -1.24
N LEU A 348 -7.83 -4.40 -1.71
CA LEU A 348 -8.15 -4.26 -3.13
C LEU A 348 -7.06 -3.49 -3.84
N GLY A 349 -6.65 -2.35 -3.29
CA GLY A 349 -5.59 -1.51 -3.84
C GLY A 349 -4.28 -2.28 -3.97
N TYR A 350 -3.82 -2.96 -2.92
CA TYR A 350 -2.59 -3.76 -2.97
C TYR A 350 -2.64 -4.82 -4.08
N LYS A 351 -3.73 -5.59 -4.19
CA LYS A 351 -3.86 -6.62 -5.23
C LYS A 351 -3.96 -6.01 -6.62
N ALA A 352 -4.72 -4.93 -6.78
CA ALA A 352 -4.85 -4.22 -8.05
C ALA A 352 -3.48 -3.74 -8.53
N VAL A 353 -2.73 -3.04 -7.67
CA VAL A 353 -1.40 -2.52 -8.03
C VAL A 353 -0.40 -3.67 -8.24
N MET A 354 -0.36 -4.67 -7.35
CA MET A 354 0.58 -5.80 -7.42
C MET A 354 0.35 -6.71 -8.63
N ASP A 355 -0.90 -7.09 -8.87
CA ASP A 355 -1.23 -8.16 -9.81
C ASP A 355 -1.64 -7.61 -11.19
N LYS A 356 -2.28 -6.43 -11.24
CA LYS A 356 -2.86 -5.88 -12.48
C LYS A 356 -1.98 -4.84 -13.19
N THR A 357 -0.87 -4.43 -12.58
CA THR A 357 -0.01 -3.38 -13.16
C THR A 357 1.47 -3.76 -13.23
N ASN A 358 2.23 -2.91 -13.91
CA ASN A 358 3.70 -2.95 -13.92
C ASN A 358 4.33 -1.94 -12.95
N TYR A 359 3.57 -1.40 -11.99
CA TYR A 359 4.15 -0.56 -10.96
C TYR A 359 5.24 -1.30 -10.15
N PRO A 360 6.22 -0.58 -9.59
CA PRO A 360 7.17 -1.18 -8.67
C PRO A 360 6.42 -1.77 -7.47
N ARG A 361 6.87 -2.91 -6.96
CA ARG A 361 6.21 -3.60 -5.83
C ARG A 361 6.11 -2.71 -4.60
N GLU A 362 7.05 -1.79 -4.43
CA GLU A 362 7.07 -0.78 -3.39
C GLU A 362 5.77 0.04 -3.37
N ALA A 363 5.23 0.40 -4.55
CA ALA A 363 3.97 1.14 -4.65
C ALA A 363 2.80 0.30 -4.12
N ALA A 364 2.74 -0.98 -4.49
CA ALA A 364 1.72 -1.90 -3.99
C ALA A 364 1.79 -2.07 -2.46
N LEU A 365 3.00 -2.21 -1.89
CA LEU A 365 3.18 -2.32 -0.45
C LEU A 365 2.72 -1.06 0.29
N ILE A 366 2.99 0.13 -0.25
CA ILE A 366 2.51 1.39 0.31
C ILE A 366 0.97 1.42 0.30
N THR A 367 0.34 1.11 -0.83
CA THR A 367 -1.13 0.98 -0.94
C THR A 367 -1.69 -0.04 0.05
N GLY A 368 -0.98 -1.14 0.33
CA GLY A 368 -1.46 -2.20 1.21
C GLY A 368 -1.20 -1.98 2.71
N TYR A 369 -0.23 -1.14 3.08
CA TYR A 369 0.33 -1.09 4.44
C TYR A 369 0.25 0.27 5.14
N HIS A 370 -0.29 1.31 4.51
CA HIS A 370 -0.34 2.66 5.07
C HIS A 370 -1.30 2.82 6.28
N HIS A 371 -2.05 1.79 6.64
CA HIS A 371 -2.91 1.74 7.83
C HIS A 371 -2.49 0.68 8.85
N GLU A 372 -1.28 0.12 8.76
CA GLU A 372 -0.89 -1.02 9.62
C GLU A 372 -0.80 -0.65 11.10
N TYR A 373 -0.39 0.58 11.45
CA TYR A 373 -0.06 1.01 12.83
C TYR A 373 0.94 0.07 13.54
N TYR A 374 1.58 0.49 14.63
CA TYR A 374 2.51 -0.37 15.37
C TYR A 374 1.79 -1.40 16.24
N GLY A 375 1.16 -2.40 15.60
CA GLY A 375 0.49 -3.50 16.29
C GLY A 375 -0.80 -3.12 17.01
N ASP A 376 -1.21 -1.85 16.96
CA ASP A 376 -2.50 -1.39 17.49
C ASP A 376 -3.65 -2.18 16.82
N PRO A 377 -4.65 -2.65 17.59
CA PRO A 377 -5.75 -3.46 17.07
C PRO A 377 -6.65 -2.70 16.10
N ARG A 378 -6.56 -1.38 15.99
CA ARG A 378 -7.29 -0.57 15.01
C ARG A 378 -6.57 -0.46 13.66
N GLY A 379 -5.29 -0.81 13.59
CA GLY A 379 -4.60 -0.86 12.31
C GLY A 379 -5.10 -2.03 11.44
N TYR A 380 -4.88 -1.92 10.13
CA TYR A 380 -5.29 -2.92 9.15
C TYR A 380 -4.38 -2.90 7.91
N GLY A 381 -4.29 -4.05 7.24
CA GLY A 381 -3.45 -4.24 6.07
C GLY A 381 -3.03 -5.70 5.89
N TYR A 382 -2.31 -5.98 4.81
CA TYR A 382 -1.87 -7.34 4.48
C TYR A 382 -0.71 -7.81 5.38
N PHE A 383 0.17 -6.91 5.83
CA PHE A 383 1.39 -7.27 6.53
C PHE A 383 1.08 -7.81 7.92
N ARG A 384 0.18 -7.19 8.70
CA ARG A 384 -0.19 -7.73 10.02
C ARG A 384 -0.76 -9.14 9.95
N GLU A 385 -1.57 -9.45 8.93
CA GLU A 385 -2.16 -10.78 8.76
C GLU A 385 -1.07 -11.81 8.46
N PHE A 386 -0.15 -11.48 7.55
CA PHE A 386 0.99 -12.32 7.22
C PHE A 386 1.95 -12.50 8.39
N LEU A 387 2.25 -11.44 9.13
CA LEU A 387 3.11 -11.49 10.31
C LEU A 387 2.47 -12.33 11.42
N ALA A 388 1.16 -12.19 11.66
CA ALA A 388 0.45 -13.00 12.64
C ALA A 388 0.46 -14.49 12.27
N ALA A 389 0.21 -14.82 11.00
CA ALA A 389 0.32 -16.20 10.50
C ALA A 389 1.74 -16.75 10.63
N TYR A 390 2.75 -15.94 10.31
CA TYR A 390 4.16 -16.31 10.46
C TYR A 390 4.53 -16.59 11.92
N LYS A 391 4.14 -15.72 12.86
CA LYS A 391 4.38 -15.91 14.31
C LYS A 391 3.66 -17.13 14.86
N LYS A 392 2.45 -17.42 14.38
CA LYS A 392 1.73 -18.65 14.74
C LYS A 392 2.47 -19.91 14.27
N ALA A 393 3.05 -19.87 13.07
CA ALA A 393 3.84 -20.99 12.54
C ALA A 393 5.25 -21.08 13.15
N ASN A 394 5.80 -19.97 13.64
CA ASN A 394 7.14 -19.88 14.20
C ASN A 394 7.11 -19.14 15.55
N PRO A 395 6.64 -19.77 16.64
CA PRO A 395 6.44 -19.08 17.92
C PRO A 395 7.71 -18.50 18.56
N ALA A 396 8.89 -19.00 18.19
CA ALA A 396 10.18 -18.50 18.66
C ALA A 396 10.74 -17.36 17.80
N ALA A 397 10.09 -17.00 16.69
CA ALA A 397 10.56 -15.95 15.81
C ALA A 397 10.35 -14.56 16.44
N THR A 398 11.43 -13.78 16.48
CA THR A 398 11.44 -12.38 16.94
C THR A 398 11.83 -11.46 15.79
N GLN A 399 11.41 -10.21 15.86
CA GLN A 399 11.87 -9.15 14.95
C GLN A 399 12.84 -8.29 15.73
N ASP A 400 14.11 -8.25 15.35
CA ASP A 400 15.12 -7.43 16.06
C ASP A 400 15.06 -5.96 15.63
N TYR A 401 14.34 -5.67 14.55
CA TYR A 401 14.27 -4.34 13.95
C TYR A 401 12.82 -3.89 13.77
N VAL A 402 12.60 -2.57 13.84
CA VAL A 402 11.26 -2.00 13.71
C VAL A 402 10.88 -1.77 12.25
N MET A 403 11.74 -1.12 11.44
CA MET A 403 11.41 -0.83 10.05
C MET A 403 12.59 -0.96 9.08
N SER A 404 12.26 -1.18 7.81
CA SER A 404 13.20 -1.22 6.69
C SER A 404 12.81 -0.25 5.57
N TYR A 405 13.81 0.28 4.88
CA TYR A 405 13.65 1.06 3.63
C TYR A 405 13.35 0.18 2.42
N THR A 406 13.76 -1.09 2.45
CA THR A 406 13.56 -2.04 1.35
C THR A 406 12.58 -3.12 1.73
N MET A 407 12.06 -3.82 0.73
CA MET A 407 10.96 -4.76 0.88
C MET A 407 11.42 -6.12 1.43
N GLU A 408 12.66 -6.51 1.17
CA GLU A 408 13.16 -7.86 1.47
C GLU A 408 13.05 -8.18 2.98
N PRO A 409 13.55 -7.32 3.90
CA PRO A 409 13.43 -7.59 5.34
C PRO A 409 11.98 -7.64 5.83
N LEU A 410 11.07 -6.95 5.14
CA LEU A 410 9.63 -7.01 5.44
C LEU A 410 9.03 -8.35 4.99
N ILE A 411 9.33 -8.79 3.77
CA ILE A 411 8.87 -10.07 3.20
C ILE A 411 9.42 -11.26 4.00
N ASP A 412 10.62 -11.12 4.54
CA ASP A 412 11.29 -12.14 5.36
C ASP A 412 10.90 -12.06 6.86
N TYR A 413 10.04 -11.11 7.23
CA TYR A 413 9.55 -10.88 8.61
C TYR A 413 10.68 -10.56 9.62
N GLU A 414 11.74 -9.91 9.16
CA GLU A 414 12.84 -9.41 9.99
C GLU A 414 12.50 -8.07 10.65
N VAL A 415 11.59 -7.30 10.06
CA VAL A 415 11.12 -6.00 10.55
C VAL A 415 9.62 -5.99 10.82
N LEU A 416 9.15 -5.02 11.61
CA LEU A 416 7.74 -4.82 11.94
C LEU A 416 7.00 -3.86 11.00
N ALA A 417 7.71 -3.08 10.20
CA ALA A 417 7.10 -2.05 9.36
C ALA A 417 7.93 -1.70 8.12
N TYR A 418 7.25 -1.11 7.14
CA TYR A 418 7.87 -0.61 5.92
C TYR A 418 7.99 0.92 6.01
N PHE A 419 9.23 1.43 5.94
CA PHE A 419 9.54 2.86 6.11
C PHE A 419 8.63 3.80 5.29
N PRO A 420 8.46 3.65 3.97
CA PRO A 420 7.65 4.60 3.22
C PRO A 420 6.16 4.52 3.56
N ALA A 421 5.64 3.36 3.97
CA ALA A 421 4.27 3.26 4.45
C ALA A 421 4.10 4.01 5.78
N LYS A 422 5.11 3.99 6.66
CA LYS A 422 5.09 4.76 7.91
C LYS A 422 5.24 6.27 7.72
N MET A 423 5.98 6.69 6.71
CA MET A 423 5.98 8.10 6.28
C MET A 423 4.59 8.51 5.79
N LEU A 424 3.95 7.69 4.95
CA LEU A 424 2.61 7.97 4.42
C LEU A 424 1.54 7.98 5.51
N GLU A 425 1.58 7.06 6.47
CA GLU A 425 0.64 6.93 7.58
C GLU A 425 0.50 8.24 8.39
N ILE A 426 1.60 8.98 8.57
CA ILE A 426 1.59 10.31 9.22
C ILE A 426 0.86 11.33 8.36
N VAL A 427 1.20 11.37 7.07
CA VAL A 427 0.66 12.35 6.12
C VAL A 427 -0.83 12.14 5.90
N ASP A 428 -1.24 10.88 5.75
CA ASP A 428 -2.63 10.45 5.56
C ASP A 428 -3.51 10.81 6.76
N VAL A 429 -3.04 10.50 7.99
CA VAL A 429 -3.75 10.87 9.23
C VAL A 429 -3.80 12.38 9.39
N TYR A 430 -2.71 13.10 9.13
CA TYR A 430 -2.66 14.55 9.22
C TYR A 430 -3.66 15.19 8.25
N ASP A 431 -3.62 14.81 6.97
CA ASP A 431 -4.53 15.34 5.94
C ASP A 431 -6.00 15.08 6.32
N SER A 432 -6.31 13.88 6.77
CA SER A 432 -7.66 13.49 7.24
C SER A 432 -8.17 14.32 8.43
N LEU A 433 -7.27 14.83 9.28
CA LEU A 433 -7.63 15.67 10.44
C LEU A 433 -7.79 17.14 10.07
N THR A 434 -7.06 17.60 9.05
CA THR A 434 -7.03 19.01 8.63
C THR A 434 -7.88 19.34 7.40
N ASP A 435 -8.48 18.34 6.73
CA ASP A 435 -9.25 18.57 5.50
C ASP A 435 -10.40 19.58 5.72
N PRO A 436 -10.36 20.76 5.07
CA PRO A 436 -11.36 21.81 5.26
C PRO A 436 -12.76 21.42 4.80
N ASN A 437 -12.87 20.41 3.93
CA ASN A 437 -14.13 20.02 3.30
C ASN A 437 -14.75 18.76 3.91
N ARG A 438 -14.29 18.36 5.11
CA ARG A 438 -14.82 17.19 5.81
C ARG A 438 -16.25 17.47 6.30
N ILE A 439 -17.22 16.69 5.84
CA ILE A 439 -18.66 16.98 5.99
C ILE A 439 -19.13 16.91 7.48
N TYR A 440 -18.55 16.01 8.29
CA TYR A 440 -19.09 15.67 9.63
C TYR A 440 -18.21 16.09 10.80
N ARG A 441 -17.03 16.66 10.53
CA ARG A 441 -16.12 17.14 11.56
C ARG A 441 -15.47 18.42 11.09
N LYS A 442 -15.55 19.45 11.93
CA LYS A 442 -14.81 20.70 11.68
C LYS A 442 -13.32 20.37 11.51
N PRO A 443 -12.65 20.88 10.45
CA PRO A 443 -11.21 20.72 10.30
C PRO A 443 -10.51 21.20 11.56
N LEU A 444 -9.54 20.41 12.02
CA LEU A 444 -8.62 20.86 13.07
C LEU A 444 -7.64 21.86 12.47
N THR A 445 -7.17 22.82 13.28
CA THR A 445 -5.98 23.57 12.89
C THR A 445 -4.78 22.62 12.82
N PRO A 446 -3.70 23.00 12.10
CA PRO A 446 -2.49 22.21 12.10
C PRO A 446 -1.96 21.88 13.50
N GLU A 447 -1.97 22.86 14.41
CA GLU A 447 -1.52 22.68 15.80
C GLU A 447 -2.40 21.69 16.57
N GLU A 448 -3.73 21.79 16.40
CA GLU A 448 -4.69 20.85 17.00
C GLU A 448 -4.51 19.43 16.45
N ALA A 449 -4.32 19.28 15.14
CA ALA A 449 -4.11 18.00 14.48
C ALA A 449 -2.80 17.34 14.94
N LEU A 450 -1.70 18.10 14.97
CA LEU A 450 -0.41 17.63 15.45
C LEU A 450 -0.45 17.25 16.94
N GLY A 451 -1.12 18.07 17.77
CA GLY A 451 -1.35 17.75 19.18
C GLY A 451 -2.17 16.47 19.37
N MET A 452 -3.19 16.26 18.54
CA MET A 452 -4.00 15.05 18.53
C MET A 452 -3.20 13.81 18.13
N ILE A 453 -2.36 13.90 17.09
CA ILE A 453 -1.49 12.79 16.68
C ILE A 453 -0.52 12.43 17.82
N ARG A 454 0.16 13.43 18.41
CA ARG A 454 1.07 13.21 19.55
C ARG A 454 0.38 12.48 20.69
N THR A 455 -0.77 12.98 21.12
CA THR A 455 -1.46 12.46 22.30
C THR A 455 -2.10 11.09 21.98
N GLN A 456 -2.98 11.03 20.97
CA GLN A 456 -3.85 9.86 20.75
C GLN A 456 -3.22 8.75 19.90
N PHE A 457 -2.23 9.08 19.05
CA PHE A 457 -1.60 8.12 18.12
C PHE A 457 -0.15 7.77 18.48
N ILE A 458 0.42 8.37 19.53
CA ILE A 458 1.77 8.03 20.00
C ILE A 458 1.76 7.76 21.51
N GLU A 459 1.33 8.72 22.33
CA GLU A 459 1.43 8.62 23.80
C GLU A 459 0.40 7.65 24.39
N GLU A 460 -0.88 7.80 24.06
CA GLU A 460 -1.95 6.93 24.56
C GLU A 460 -1.96 5.58 23.83
N ASN A 461 -1.68 5.60 22.53
CA ASN A 461 -1.72 4.43 21.67
C ASN A 461 -0.55 4.51 20.71
N HIS A 462 0.43 3.63 20.83
CA HIS A 462 1.62 3.64 19.98
C HIS A 462 1.25 3.14 18.57
N LYS A 463 0.65 4.01 17.74
CA LYS A 463 0.21 3.72 16.36
C LYS A 463 1.22 4.21 15.34
N ILE A 464 1.58 5.49 15.48
CA ILE A 464 2.45 6.26 14.58
C ILE A 464 3.88 6.22 15.11
N ASP A 465 4.85 6.27 14.20
CA ASP A 465 6.26 6.30 14.58
C ASP A 465 6.69 7.64 15.22
N PRO A 466 7.20 7.65 16.47
CA PRO A 466 7.53 8.88 17.17
C PRO A 466 8.75 9.61 16.58
N ILE A 467 9.70 8.91 15.98
CA ILE A 467 10.86 9.55 15.34
C ILE A 467 10.41 10.25 14.06
N LEU A 468 9.70 9.55 13.18
CA LEU A 468 9.20 10.11 11.92
C LEU A 468 8.21 11.25 12.19
N PHE A 469 7.37 11.15 13.22
CA PHE A 469 6.47 12.23 13.63
C PHE A 469 7.23 13.47 14.11
N ASP A 470 8.29 13.33 14.90
CA ASP A 470 9.11 14.48 15.30
C ASP A 470 9.82 15.13 14.11
N ILE A 471 10.19 14.36 13.08
CA ILE A 471 10.71 14.92 11.82
C ILE A 471 9.59 15.66 11.06
N PHE A 472 8.37 15.12 11.07
CA PHE A 472 7.20 15.77 10.48
C PHE A 472 6.82 17.08 11.20
N LEU A 473 6.99 17.15 12.52
CA LEU A 473 6.84 18.40 13.26
C LEU A 473 7.85 19.45 12.80
N GLY A 474 9.13 19.07 12.66
CA GLY A 474 10.15 19.98 12.12
C GLY A 474 9.84 20.42 10.68
N PHE A 475 9.23 19.56 9.87
CA PHE A 475 8.74 19.90 8.53
C PHE A 475 7.64 20.97 8.61
N HIS A 476 6.68 20.80 9.52
CA HIS A 476 5.59 21.76 9.70
C HIS A 476 6.07 23.10 10.30
N GLU A 477 6.97 23.07 11.28
CA GLU A 477 7.57 24.26 11.88
C GLU A 477 8.38 25.07 10.86
N GLU A 478 9.15 24.41 10.00
CA GLU A 478 9.92 25.08 8.94
C GLU A 478 9.01 25.68 7.87
N ARG A 479 7.84 25.10 7.62
CA ARG A 479 6.78 25.70 6.80
C ARG A 479 6.25 26.98 7.47
N ILE A 480 5.75 26.90 8.71
CA ILE A 480 5.22 28.06 9.45
C ILE A 480 6.25 29.20 9.59
N ALA A 481 7.50 28.90 9.95
CA ALA A 481 8.53 29.91 10.19
C ALA A 481 8.85 30.74 8.93
N ARG A 482 8.61 30.20 7.74
CA ARG A 482 8.74 30.91 6.46
C ARG A 482 7.49 31.71 6.10
N HIS A 483 6.32 31.30 6.58
CA HIS A 483 5.03 31.99 6.41
C HIS A 483 4.85 33.22 7.32
N GLY A 484 5.63 33.31 8.40
CA GLY A 484 5.56 34.39 9.40
C GLY A 484 6.57 35.53 9.21
N SER A 485 7.38 35.49 8.15
CA SER A 485 8.36 36.52 7.76
C SER A 485 7.97 37.17 6.45
#